data_AF-A0A1Y4KKH1-F1
#
_entry.id   AF-A0A1Y4KKH1-F1
#
_cell.length_a   1.000
_cell.length_b   1.000
_cell.length_c   1.000
_cell.angle_alpha   90.00
_cell.angle_beta   90.00
_cell.angle_gamma   90.00
#
_symmetry.space_group_name_H-M   'P 1'
#
loop_
_entity.id
_entity.type
_entity.pdbx_description
1 polymer ?
#
loop_
_entity_poly.entity_id
_entity_poly.type
_entity_poly.pdbx_seq_one_letter_code
_entity_poly.pdbx_strand_id
1 'polypeptide(L)'
;MLFDDKKQAQRRITLGILAGLAVHILLSYLLGLQAFLGPEIAAVFICPTCSFPPPFEGCGVLLSILLFALLGAEIGIATLPFADRGPSLLERTAVHFTLMAATVALWAGLNFGQTGALFGLILLASVYVLVWLGRWVGWYVEVAAIRAKLGLAPGPSLLHWRESLPYLVFALGLCLGLPTLLRLLDPQDVPVLSGVYFPFLLLPIGTFCSGVSLGHRHGFSPLYPAACALLSVAAVFLLFNGSALFHGGISLVCALVGNGVGTLLKKRATREKNP
;
A
#
# COMPACT_ATOMS: atom_id res chain seq x y z
N MET A 1 16.95 -8.39 -19.02
CA MET A 1 17.84 -8.60 -17.85
C MET A 1 17.40 -7.65 -16.74
N LEU A 2 17.30 -8.13 -15.49
CA LEU A 2 16.70 -7.38 -14.37
C LEU A 2 17.63 -6.29 -13.82
N PHE A 3 18.96 -6.43 -13.99
CA PHE A 3 19.97 -5.48 -13.50
C PHE A 3 21.13 -5.33 -14.48
N ASP A 4 21.70 -4.12 -14.51
CA ASP A 4 22.83 -3.77 -15.37
C ASP A 4 24.18 -4.16 -14.73
N ASP A 5 24.34 -3.99 -13.40
CA ASP A 5 25.53 -4.46 -12.67
C ASP A 5 25.35 -5.89 -12.13
N LYS A 6 25.82 -6.87 -12.92
CA LYS A 6 25.76 -8.29 -12.57
C LYS A 6 26.61 -8.65 -11.34
N LYS A 7 27.75 -7.98 -11.14
CA LYS A 7 28.68 -8.31 -10.03
C LYS A 7 28.10 -7.85 -8.70
N GLN A 8 27.50 -6.66 -8.68
CA GLN A 8 26.79 -6.17 -7.51
C GLN A 8 25.55 -7.01 -7.21
N ALA A 9 24.78 -7.38 -8.23
CA ALA A 9 23.63 -8.27 -8.08
C ALA A 9 24.04 -9.62 -7.47
N GLN A 10 25.10 -10.24 -7.97
CA GLN A 10 25.63 -11.49 -7.40
C GLN A 10 26.01 -11.33 -5.91
N ARG A 11 26.72 -10.27 -5.53
CA ARG A 11 27.08 -10.03 -4.12
C ARG A 11 25.85 -9.90 -3.23
N ARG A 12 24.82 -9.16 -3.68
CA ARG A 12 23.57 -8.98 -2.94
C ARG A 12 22.78 -10.29 -2.82
N ILE A 13 22.76 -11.10 -3.87
CA ILE A 13 22.18 -12.45 -3.86
C ILE A 13 22.89 -13.32 -2.83
N THR A 14 24.22 -13.40 -2.86
CA THR A 14 24.98 -14.24 -1.93
C THR A 14 24.77 -13.81 -0.48
N LEU A 15 24.83 -12.51 -0.18
CA LEU A 15 24.54 -11.99 1.15
C LEU A 15 23.10 -12.27 1.57
N GLY A 16 22.16 -12.13 0.64
CA GLY A 16 20.75 -12.45 0.84
C GLY A 16 20.54 -13.93 1.18
N ILE A 17 21.17 -14.84 0.43
CA ILE A 17 21.13 -16.29 0.71
C ILE A 17 21.65 -16.58 2.12
N LEU A 18 22.82 -16.04 2.48
CA LEU A 18 23.40 -16.24 3.82
C LEU A 18 22.46 -15.72 4.93
N ALA A 19 21.84 -14.56 4.72
CA ALA A 19 20.87 -14.00 5.64
C ALA A 19 19.61 -14.88 5.74
N GLY A 20 19.08 -15.36 4.60
CA GLY A 20 17.93 -16.26 4.55
C GLY A 20 18.18 -17.57 5.29
N LEU A 21 19.37 -18.17 5.10
CA LEU A 21 19.80 -19.36 5.84
C LEU A 21 19.91 -19.08 7.34
N ALA A 22 20.49 -17.94 7.74
CA ALA A 22 20.58 -17.55 9.15
C ALA A 22 19.20 -17.35 9.78
N VAL A 23 18.25 -16.73 9.07
CA VAL A 23 16.86 -16.57 9.51
C VAL A 23 16.17 -17.92 9.62
N HIS A 24 16.41 -18.85 8.70
CA HIS A 24 15.86 -20.20 8.78
C HIS A 24 16.36 -20.96 10.02
N ILE A 25 17.66 -20.86 10.33
CA ILE A 25 18.25 -21.45 11.54
C ILE A 25 17.65 -20.82 12.79
N LEU A 26 17.55 -19.48 12.82
CA LEU A 26 16.94 -18.75 13.93
C LEU A 26 15.46 -19.12 14.10
N LEU A 27 14.69 -19.23 13.03
CA LEU A 27 13.29 -19.63 13.06
C LEU A 27 13.15 -21.06 13.59
N SER A 28 13.99 -21.98 13.12
CA SER A 28 14.02 -23.36 13.61
C SER A 28 14.38 -23.43 15.10
N TYR A 29 15.29 -22.54 15.55
CA TYR A 29 15.63 -22.39 16.97
C TYR A 29 14.47 -21.85 17.79
N LEU A 30 13.77 -20.81 17.31
CA LEU A 30 12.62 -20.20 17.98
C LEU A 30 11.40 -21.12 18.04
N LEU A 31 11.13 -21.86 16.96
CA LEU A 31 10.07 -22.88 16.93
C LEU A 31 10.44 -24.05 17.85
N GLY A 32 11.72 -24.42 17.93
CA GLY A 32 12.23 -25.35 18.93
C GLY A 32 12.10 -24.83 20.37
N LEU A 33 12.22 -23.52 20.60
CA LEU A 33 12.00 -22.87 21.90
C LEU A 33 10.53 -22.88 22.33
N GLN A 34 9.54 -22.87 21.42
CA GLN A 34 8.13 -23.06 21.81
C GLN A 34 7.86 -24.46 22.38
N ALA A 35 8.71 -25.46 22.08
CA ALA A 35 8.68 -26.78 22.72
C ALA A 35 9.28 -26.78 24.15
N PHE A 36 9.84 -25.66 24.63
CA PHE A 36 10.35 -25.50 26.00
C PHE A 36 9.23 -25.48 27.08
N LEU A 37 7.96 -25.37 26.67
CA LEU A 37 6.79 -25.29 27.56
C LEU A 37 6.13 -26.67 27.87
N GLY A 38 6.70 -27.82 27.49
CA GLY A 38 6.19 -29.11 27.98
C GLY A 38 6.93 -30.38 27.49
N PRO A 39 6.91 -31.49 28.27
CA PRO A 39 8.09 -32.34 28.42
C PRO A 39 7.81 -33.84 28.17
N GLU A 40 7.68 -34.27 26.92
CA GLU A 40 7.71 -35.68 26.54
C GLU A 40 8.56 -35.84 25.25
N ILE A 41 9.84 -35.49 25.39
CA ILE A 41 11.04 -35.94 24.64
C ILE A 41 10.85 -36.31 23.15
N ALA A 42 11.05 -35.34 22.23
CA ALA A 42 11.58 -35.61 20.88
C ALA A 42 12.28 -34.37 20.25
N ALA A 43 13.61 -34.49 20.11
CA ALA A 43 14.53 -33.77 19.21
C ALA A 43 14.55 -32.21 19.17
N VAL A 44 15.70 -31.68 19.61
CA VAL A 44 16.23 -30.32 19.37
C VAL A 44 16.01 -29.91 17.89
N PHE A 45 15.34 -28.78 17.66
CA PHE A 45 14.87 -28.23 16.36
C PHE A 45 13.70 -28.98 15.70
N ILE A 46 12.47 -28.45 15.83
CA ILE A 46 11.39 -28.77 14.87
C ILE A 46 11.63 -27.92 13.62
N CYS A 47 12.40 -28.47 12.69
CA CYS A 47 12.62 -27.83 11.40
C CYS A 47 11.34 -27.97 10.55
N PRO A 48 10.86 -26.92 9.86
CA PRO A 48 9.66 -27.02 9.03
C PRO A 48 9.88 -28.03 7.90
N THR A 49 9.18 -29.17 7.94
CA THR A 49 9.33 -30.29 6.98
C THR A 49 8.47 -30.13 5.73
N CYS A 50 7.78 -29.00 5.54
CA CYS A 50 6.92 -28.77 4.37
C CYS A 50 5.86 -29.89 4.17
N SER A 51 5.32 -30.41 5.27
CA SER A 51 4.35 -31.53 5.31
C SER A 51 4.84 -32.86 4.70
N PHE A 52 6.15 -33.06 4.56
CA PHE A 52 6.68 -34.36 4.15
C PHE A 52 6.55 -35.38 5.30
N PRO A 53 5.97 -36.57 5.04
CA PRO A 53 5.84 -37.61 6.06
C PRO A 53 7.17 -38.35 6.28
N PRO A 54 7.37 -38.98 7.46
CA PRO A 54 8.44 -39.95 7.64
C PRO A 54 8.35 -41.07 6.59
N PRO A 55 9.48 -41.54 6.00
CA PRO A 55 10.87 -41.20 6.30
C PRO A 55 11.45 -40.03 5.45
N PHE A 56 10.63 -39.32 4.67
CA PHE A 56 11.08 -38.29 3.72
C PHE A 56 11.27 -36.89 4.33
N GLU A 57 11.26 -36.77 5.66
CA GLU A 57 11.38 -35.51 6.40
C GLU A 57 12.63 -34.72 6.01
N GLY A 58 13.75 -35.40 5.72
CA GLY A 58 14.99 -34.77 5.27
C GLY A 58 14.84 -34.01 3.95
N CYS A 59 14.01 -34.51 3.02
CA CYS A 59 13.68 -33.79 1.78
C CYS A 59 12.86 -32.52 2.08
N GLY A 60 11.95 -32.60 3.05
CA GLY A 60 11.14 -31.48 3.51
C GLY A 60 11.97 -30.36 4.15
N VAL A 61 12.92 -30.72 5.01
CA VAL A 61 13.88 -29.79 5.62
C VAL A 61 14.75 -29.14 4.55
N LEU A 62 15.29 -29.92 3.62
CA LEU A 62 16.10 -29.40 2.52
C LEU A 62 15.30 -28.43 1.65
N LEU A 63 14.04 -28.74 1.33
CA LEU A 63 13.14 -27.83 0.62
C LEU A 63 12.92 -26.53 1.40
N SER A 64 12.71 -26.61 2.71
CA SER A 64 12.56 -25.44 3.60
C SER A 64 13.79 -24.54 3.57
N ILE A 65 14.99 -25.12 3.68
CA ILE A 65 16.27 -24.40 3.58
C ILE A 65 16.41 -23.73 2.21
N LEU A 66 16.09 -24.44 1.12
CA LEU A 66 16.15 -23.90 -0.23
C LEU A 66 15.18 -22.74 -0.44
N LEU A 67 13.96 -22.81 0.10
CA LEU A 67 12.97 -21.74 0.02
C LEU A 67 13.41 -20.51 0.81
N PHE A 68 14.02 -20.68 1.98
CA PHE A 68 14.60 -19.56 2.74
C PHE A 68 15.84 -18.96 2.08
N ALA A 69 16.69 -19.78 1.45
CA ALA A 69 17.80 -19.30 0.65
C ALA A 69 17.30 -18.48 -0.55
N LEU A 70 16.25 -18.95 -1.23
CA LEU A 70 15.60 -18.25 -2.33
C LEU A 70 14.98 -16.93 -1.86
N LEU A 71 14.20 -16.95 -0.79
CA LEU A 71 13.61 -15.74 -0.19
C LEU A 71 14.69 -14.73 0.21
N GLY A 72 15.77 -15.22 0.81
CA GLY A 72 16.95 -14.42 1.13
C GLY A 72 17.57 -13.78 -0.11
N ALA A 73 17.75 -14.53 -1.19
CA ALA A 73 18.24 -14.03 -2.47
C ALA A 73 17.32 -12.93 -3.03
N GLU A 74 16.00 -13.15 -3.00
CA GLU A 74 15.00 -12.18 -3.45
C GLU A 74 15.04 -10.88 -2.64
N ILE A 75 15.18 -10.97 -1.31
CA ILE A 75 15.36 -9.81 -0.43
C ILE A 75 16.67 -9.09 -0.72
N GLY A 76 17.77 -9.83 -0.90
CA GLY A 76 19.08 -9.28 -1.24
C GLY A 76 19.03 -8.46 -2.52
N ILE A 77 18.42 -9.02 -3.57
CA ILE A 77 18.20 -8.36 -4.85
C ILE A 77 17.38 -7.07 -4.70
N ALA A 78 16.35 -7.07 -3.83
CA ALA A 78 15.47 -5.92 -3.63
C ALA A 78 16.19 -4.65 -3.14
N THR A 79 17.40 -4.78 -2.60
CA THR A 79 18.25 -3.65 -2.18
C THR A 79 18.80 -2.83 -3.35
N LEU A 80 18.73 -3.35 -4.57
CA LEU A 80 19.18 -2.65 -5.77
C LEU A 80 18.07 -1.77 -6.37
N PRO A 81 18.43 -0.74 -7.14
CA PRO A 81 17.47 -0.03 -7.98
C PRO A 81 17.00 -0.97 -9.11
N PHE A 82 15.69 -1.16 -9.22
CA PHE A 82 15.12 -2.06 -10.23
C PHE A 82 15.11 -1.44 -11.64
N ALA A 83 14.88 -0.14 -11.78
CA ALA A 83 14.94 0.56 -13.07
C ALA A 83 15.02 2.08 -12.89
N ASP A 84 15.54 2.74 -13.91
CA ASP A 84 15.66 4.20 -13.97
C ASP A 84 14.39 4.91 -14.50
N ARG A 85 13.44 4.16 -15.08
CA ARG A 85 12.19 4.68 -15.65
C ARG A 85 10.96 4.15 -14.92
N GLY A 86 9.93 4.99 -14.78
CA GLY A 86 8.71 4.66 -14.04
C GLY A 86 7.98 3.38 -14.48
N PRO A 87 7.64 3.20 -15.78
CA PRO A 87 6.92 2.01 -16.22
C PRO A 87 7.70 0.70 -16.01
N SER A 88 8.99 0.70 -16.33
CA SER A 88 9.85 -0.47 -16.12
C SER A 88 10.11 -0.73 -14.64
N LEU A 89 10.11 0.31 -13.80
CA LEU A 89 10.16 0.16 -12.35
C LEU A 89 8.93 -0.60 -11.83
N LEU A 90 7.72 -0.22 -12.28
CA LEU A 90 6.49 -0.89 -11.89
C LEU A 90 6.48 -2.35 -12.33
N GLU A 91 6.84 -2.64 -13.59
CA GLU A 91 6.92 -4.00 -14.12
C GLU A 91 7.90 -4.87 -13.32
N ARG A 92 9.14 -4.39 -13.12
CA ARG A 92 10.18 -5.16 -12.41
C ARG A 92 9.86 -5.35 -10.93
N THR A 93 9.25 -4.35 -10.29
CA THR A 93 8.77 -4.43 -8.91
C THR A 93 7.62 -5.45 -8.79
N ALA A 94 6.68 -5.45 -9.75
CA ALA A 94 5.58 -6.41 -9.78
C ALA A 94 6.09 -7.85 -9.97
N VAL A 95 7.00 -8.07 -10.92
CA VAL A 95 7.64 -9.38 -11.12
C VAL A 95 8.34 -9.84 -9.85
N HIS A 96 9.15 -8.99 -9.23
CA HIS A 96 9.84 -9.31 -7.97
C HIS A 96 8.85 -9.65 -6.85
N PHE A 97 7.80 -8.86 -6.68
CA PHE A 97 6.75 -9.12 -5.69
C PHE A 97 6.06 -10.47 -5.94
N THR A 98 5.71 -10.79 -7.19
CA THR A 98 5.06 -12.06 -7.52
C THR A 98 5.95 -13.27 -7.23
N LEU A 99 7.26 -13.16 -7.47
CA LEU A 99 8.22 -14.21 -7.16
C LEU A 99 8.34 -14.43 -5.64
N MET A 100 8.52 -13.35 -4.86
CA MET A 100 8.52 -13.46 -3.40
C MET A 100 7.20 -13.99 -2.84
N ALA A 101 6.07 -13.55 -3.41
CA ALA A 101 4.76 -14.02 -3.00
C ALA A 101 4.61 -15.53 -3.25
N ALA A 102 5.08 -16.04 -4.39
CA ALA A 102 5.11 -17.46 -4.68
C ALA A 102 5.99 -18.23 -3.68
N THR A 103 7.21 -17.74 -3.40
CA THR A 103 8.14 -18.35 -2.45
C THR A 103 7.55 -18.42 -1.04
N VAL A 104 6.96 -17.33 -0.55
CA VAL A 104 6.33 -17.25 0.78
C VAL A 104 5.07 -18.10 0.85
N ALA A 105 4.19 -18.03 -0.16
CA ALA A 105 2.96 -18.83 -0.19
C ALA A 105 3.25 -20.32 -0.26
N LEU A 106 4.27 -20.73 -1.02
CA LEU A 106 4.69 -22.12 -1.11
C LEU A 106 5.22 -22.61 0.23
N TRP A 107 6.15 -21.88 0.85
CA TRP A 107 6.71 -22.28 2.15
C TRP A 107 5.64 -22.31 3.24
N ALA A 108 4.83 -21.26 3.38
CA ALA A 108 3.81 -21.18 4.42
C ALA A 108 2.65 -22.15 4.15
N GLY A 109 2.28 -22.35 2.88
CA GLY A 109 1.25 -23.30 2.46
C GLY A 109 1.63 -24.75 2.74
N LEU A 110 2.89 -25.11 2.47
CA LEU A 110 3.39 -26.46 2.74
C LEU A 110 3.53 -26.76 4.24
N ASN A 111 3.67 -25.77 5.12
CA ASN A 111 3.83 -26.00 6.56
C ASN A 111 2.54 -25.78 7.36
N PHE A 112 1.66 -24.89 6.92
CA PHE A 112 0.51 -24.43 7.70
C PHE A 112 -0.80 -24.43 6.89
N GLY A 113 -0.80 -25.05 5.71
CA GLY A 113 -1.96 -25.13 4.82
C GLY A 113 -2.37 -23.77 4.24
N GLN A 114 -3.58 -23.71 3.70
CA GLN A 114 -4.09 -22.52 3.02
C GLN A 114 -4.14 -21.27 3.91
N THR A 115 -4.51 -21.43 5.18
CA THR A 115 -4.58 -20.31 6.14
C THR A 115 -3.20 -19.70 6.39
N GLY A 116 -2.16 -20.51 6.52
CA GLY A 116 -0.80 -20.00 6.66
C GLY A 116 -0.25 -19.35 5.41
N ALA A 117 -0.59 -19.87 4.22
CA ALA A 117 -0.25 -19.22 2.96
C ALA A 117 -0.87 -17.81 2.86
N LEU A 118 -2.16 -17.68 3.17
CA LEU A 118 -2.85 -16.38 3.18
C LEU A 118 -2.25 -15.43 4.20
N PHE A 119 -1.97 -15.90 5.42
CA PHE A 119 -1.34 -15.10 6.45
C PHE A 119 0.05 -14.60 6.01
N GLY A 120 0.87 -15.50 5.45
CA GLY A 120 2.19 -15.17 4.91
C GLY A 120 2.13 -14.13 3.78
N LEU A 121 1.15 -14.25 2.88
CA LEU A 121 0.93 -13.28 1.80
C LEU A 121 0.50 -11.90 2.32
N ILE A 122 -0.41 -11.84 3.31
CA ILE A 122 -0.84 -10.58 3.93
C ILE A 122 0.34 -9.91 4.62
N LEU A 123 1.13 -10.67 5.37
CA LEU A 123 2.31 -10.15 6.06
C LEU A 123 3.36 -9.65 5.07
N LEU A 124 3.64 -10.43 4.01
CA LEU A 124 4.56 -10.04 2.95
C LEU A 124 4.11 -8.74 2.26
N ALA A 125 2.84 -8.67 1.85
CA ALA A 125 2.28 -7.48 1.21
C ALA A 125 2.41 -6.25 2.12
N SER A 126 2.13 -6.41 3.42
CA SER A 126 2.25 -5.35 4.41
C SER A 126 3.70 -4.84 4.53
N VAL A 127 4.66 -5.75 4.73
CA VAL A 127 6.09 -5.39 4.81
C VAL A 127 6.58 -4.77 3.50
N TYR A 128 6.16 -5.31 2.35
CA TYR A 128 6.54 -4.79 1.05
C TYR A 128 6.08 -3.36 0.85
N VAL A 129 4.82 -3.07 1.18
CA VAL A 129 4.26 -1.71 1.13
C VAL A 129 5.02 -0.78 2.08
N LEU A 130 5.33 -1.21 3.30
CA LEU A 130 6.10 -0.40 4.26
C LEU A 130 7.50 -0.04 3.75
N VAL A 131 8.25 -1.03 3.23
CA VAL A 131 9.58 -0.82 2.67
C VAL A 131 9.51 0.09 1.44
N TRP A 132 8.53 -0.13 0.56
CA TRP A 132 8.33 0.68 -0.63
C TRP A 132 8.01 2.14 -0.27
N LEU A 133 7.13 2.36 0.70
CA LEU A 133 6.80 3.69 1.21
C LEU A 133 8.03 4.38 1.83
N GLY A 134 8.82 3.67 2.64
CA GLY A 134 10.05 4.20 3.21
C GLY A 134 11.06 4.66 2.14
N ARG A 135 11.27 3.84 1.10
CA ARG A 135 12.13 4.20 -0.04
C ARG A 135 11.56 5.38 -0.83
N TRP A 136 10.25 5.40 -1.05
CA TRP A 136 9.58 6.48 -1.76
C TRP A 136 9.76 7.83 -1.04
N VAL A 137 9.60 7.86 0.30
CA VAL A 137 9.85 9.06 1.10
C VAL A 137 11.31 9.52 0.97
N GLY A 138 12.27 8.59 1.07
CA GLY A 138 13.69 8.89 0.91
C GLY A 138 14.01 9.53 -0.44
N TRP A 139 13.57 8.90 -1.53
CA TRP A 139 13.76 9.44 -2.90
C TRP A 139 13.09 10.79 -3.08
N TYR A 140 11.91 10.99 -2.50
CA TYR A 140 11.22 12.26 -2.60
C TYR A 140 12.03 13.40 -1.93
N VAL A 141 12.64 13.14 -0.76
CA VAL A 141 13.51 14.11 -0.08
C VAL A 141 14.80 14.37 -0.87
N GLU A 142 15.42 13.34 -1.43
CA GLU A 142 16.60 13.48 -2.28
C GLU A 142 16.33 14.33 -3.52
N VAL A 143 15.21 14.10 -4.21
CA VAL A 143 14.79 14.90 -5.36
C VAL A 143 14.55 16.36 -4.96
N ALA A 144 13.91 16.61 -3.81
CA ALA A 144 13.74 17.97 -3.30
C ALA A 144 15.08 18.66 -3.01
N ALA A 145 16.04 17.93 -2.42
CA ALA A 145 17.38 18.44 -2.15
C ALA A 145 18.18 18.74 -3.42
N ILE A 146 18.09 17.87 -4.44
CA ILE A 146 18.71 18.10 -5.75
C ILE A 146 18.10 19.35 -6.40
N ARG A 147 16.78 19.48 -6.38
CA ARG A 147 16.07 20.64 -6.95
C ARG A 147 16.50 21.95 -6.27
N ALA A 148 16.61 21.94 -4.93
CA ALA A 148 17.11 23.07 -4.16
C ALA A 148 18.57 23.42 -4.51
N LYS A 149 19.46 22.44 -4.61
CA LYS A 149 20.88 22.64 -4.99
C LYS A 149 21.04 23.19 -6.41
N LEU A 150 20.14 22.83 -7.31
CA LEU A 150 20.13 23.32 -8.70
C LEU A 150 19.45 24.70 -8.82
N GLY A 151 18.99 25.31 -7.73
CA GLY A 151 18.27 26.60 -7.77
C GLY A 151 16.91 26.52 -8.48
N LEU A 152 16.40 25.30 -8.70
CA LEU A 152 15.09 25.09 -9.30
C LEU A 152 14.01 25.40 -8.25
N ALA A 153 12.83 25.84 -8.70
CA ALA A 153 11.67 26.07 -7.81
C ALA A 153 11.38 24.83 -6.91
N PRO A 154 10.57 24.88 -5.86
CA PRO A 154 10.28 23.69 -5.03
C PRO A 154 9.35 22.66 -5.71
N GLY A 155 9.56 21.38 -5.37
CA GLY A 155 8.69 20.21 -5.68
C GLY A 155 7.21 20.44 -5.40
N PRO A 156 6.27 19.74 -6.09
CA PRO A 156 4.91 19.57 -5.56
C PRO A 156 5.02 18.94 -4.18
N SER A 157 4.31 19.41 -3.15
CA SER A 157 4.49 18.94 -1.76
C SER A 157 4.14 17.45 -1.56
N LEU A 158 4.60 16.83 -0.45
CA LEU A 158 4.31 15.41 -0.16
C LEU A 158 2.80 15.15 -0.19
N LEU A 159 2.35 14.18 -0.99
CA LEU A 159 0.93 13.88 -1.21
C LEU A 159 0.08 15.09 -1.66
N HIS A 160 0.74 16.14 -2.15
CA HIS A 160 0.16 17.44 -2.48
C HIS A 160 -0.61 18.08 -1.29
N TRP A 161 -0.15 17.90 -0.05
CA TRP A 161 -0.87 18.38 1.14
C TRP A 161 -1.07 19.91 1.15
N ARG A 162 -0.06 20.68 0.72
CA ARG A 162 -0.13 22.15 0.64
C ARG A 162 -1.12 22.59 -0.43
N GLU A 163 -1.07 21.93 -1.58
CA GLU A 163 -1.94 22.21 -2.73
C GLU A 163 -3.38 21.78 -2.47
N SER A 164 -3.57 20.76 -1.64
CA SER A 164 -4.90 20.26 -1.23
C SER A 164 -5.51 21.08 -0.11
N LEU A 165 -4.72 21.82 0.67
CA LEU A 165 -5.18 22.61 1.83
C LEU A 165 -6.44 23.46 1.56
N PRO A 166 -6.53 24.29 0.49
CA PRO A 166 -7.76 25.04 0.20
C PRO A 166 -8.95 24.12 -0.13
N TYR A 167 -8.69 22.98 -0.76
CA TYR A 167 -9.71 21.97 -1.05
C TYR A 167 -10.13 21.21 0.21
N LEU A 168 -9.26 21.04 1.20
CA LEU A 168 -9.61 20.46 2.50
C LEU A 168 -10.60 21.36 3.26
N VAL A 169 -10.41 22.68 3.20
CA VAL A 169 -11.38 23.65 3.76
C VAL A 169 -12.73 23.49 3.06
N PHE A 170 -12.73 23.40 1.73
CA PHE A 170 -13.95 23.12 0.97
C PHE A 170 -14.58 21.77 1.34
N ALA A 171 -13.79 20.70 1.47
CA ALA A 171 -14.27 19.39 1.86
C ALA A 171 -14.85 19.37 3.27
N LEU A 172 -14.28 20.13 4.21
CA LEU A 172 -14.83 20.31 5.56
C LEU A 172 -16.20 21.00 5.48
N GLY A 173 -16.29 22.08 4.69
CA GLY A 173 -17.55 22.76 4.42
C GLY A 173 -18.59 21.84 3.78
N LEU A 174 -18.22 21.07 2.77
CA LEU A 174 -19.13 20.17 2.05
C LEU A 174 -19.53 18.94 2.89
N CYS A 175 -18.58 18.29 3.57
CA CYS A 175 -18.82 17.01 4.22
C CYS A 175 -19.36 17.16 5.66
N LEU A 176 -19.03 18.25 6.37
CA LEU A 176 -19.48 18.49 7.75
C LEU A 176 -20.39 19.72 7.84
N GLY A 177 -19.97 20.86 7.29
CA GLY A 177 -20.71 22.12 7.41
C GLY A 177 -22.09 22.07 6.75
N LEU A 178 -22.14 21.63 5.50
CA LEU A 178 -23.35 21.57 4.70
C LEU A 178 -24.40 20.61 5.27
N PRO A 179 -24.10 19.34 5.62
CA PRO A 179 -25.12 18.49 6.24
C PRO A 179 -25.59 19.03 7.60
N THR A 180 -24.72 19.71 8.36
CA THR A 180 -25.14 20.40 9.60
C THR A 180 -26.18 21.48 9.30
N LEU A 181 -25.93 22.34 8.31
CA LEU A 181 -26.85 23.39 7.90
C LEU A 181 -28.16 22.81 7.34
N LEU A 182 -28.08 21.77 6.50
CA LEU A 182 -29.26 21.13 5.93
C LEU A 182 -30.14 20.49 7.00
N ARG A 183 -29.55 19.92 8.06
CA ARG A 183 -30.30 19.39 9.21
C ARG A 183 -31.04 20.47 10.00
N LEU A 184 -30.51 21.69 10.08
CA LEU A 184 -31.22 22.81 10.71
C LEU A 184 -32.46 23.24 9.90
N LEU A 185 -32.48 22.93 8.60
CA LEU A 185 -33.56 23.26 7.69
C LEU A 185 -34.50 22.06 7.43
N ASP A 186 -34.12 20.87 7.87
CA ASP A 186 -34.92 19.67 7.66
C ASP A 186 -36.22 19.73 8.48
N PRO A 187 -37.36 19.30 7.89
CA PRO A 187 -38.59 19.09 8.65
C PRO A 187 -38.39 18.07 9.77
N GLN A 188 -39.10 18.25 10.88
CA GLN A 188 -39.02 17.35 12.05
C GLN A 188 -39.38 15.89 11.71
N ASP A 189 -40.25 15.68 10.72
CA ASP A 189 -40.79 14.35 10.42
C ASP A 189 -39.92 13.53 9.46
N VAL A 190 -39.26 14.17 8.48
CA VAL A 190 -38.45 13.49 7.46
C VAL A 190 -37.26 14.35 7.02
N PRO A 191 -36.00 13.87 7.21
CA PRO A 191 -34.81 14.60 6.79
C PRO A 191 -34.57 14.44 5.28
N VAL A 192 -35.37 15.12 4.46
CA VAL A 192 -35.27 15.05 2.98
C VAL A 192 -33.99 15.72 2.48
N LEU A 193 -33.60 16.86 3.05
CA LEU A 193 -32.44 17.62 2.61
C LEU A 193 -31.14 16.93 3.01
N SER A 194 -30.97 16.61 4.30
CA SER A 194 -29.73 15.97 4.77
C SER A 194 -29.70 14.45 4.50
N GLY A 195 -30.85 13.77 4.51
CA GLY A 195 -30.92 12.31 4.40
C GLY A 195 -31.07 11.77 2.97
N VAL A 196 -31.56 12.58 2.03
CA VAL A 196 -31.75 12.15 0.62
C VAL A 196 -30.97 13.06 -0.33
N TYR A 197 -31.25 14.35 -0.31
CA TYR A 197 -30.67 15.28 -1.30
C TYR A 197 -29.14 15.41 -1.16
N PHE A 198 -28.65 15.52 0.08
CA PHE A 198 -27.23 15.62 0.37
C PHE A 198 -26.41 14.40 -0.11
N PRO A 199 -26.67 13.16 0.36
CA PRO A 199 -25.81 12.02 0.03
C PRO A 199 -25.87 11.58 -1.44
N PHE A 200 -27.02 11.74 -2.10
CA PHE A 200 -27.21 11.24 -3.45
C PHE A 200 -26.93 12.28 -4.54
N LEU A 201 -26.95 13.57 -4.21
CA LEU A 201 -26.71 14.63 -5.19
C LEU A 201 -25.56 15.55 -4.80
N LEU A 202 -25.63 16.22 -3.66
CA LEU A 202 -24.66 17.26 -3.30
C LEU A 202 -23.28 16.69 -2.99
N LEU A 203 -23.22 15.60 -2.22
CA LEU A 203 -21.97 14.94 -1.85
C LEU A 203 -21.22 14.38 -3.08
N PRO A 204 -21.83 13.56 -3.97
CA PRO A 204 -21.12 13.02 -5.13
C PRO A 204 -20.71 14.11 -6.12
N ILE A 205 -21.60 15.07 -6.44
CA ILE A 205 -21.27 16.15 -7.37
C ILE A 205 -20.19 17.05 -6.77
N GLY A 206 -20.35 17.46 -5.50
CA GLY A 206 -19.43 18.35 -4.83
C GLY A 206 -18.03 17.77 -4.76
N THR A 207 -17.89 16.52 -4.31
CA THR A 207 -16.60 15.82 -4.20
C THR A 207 -15.98 15.48 -5.56
N PHE A 208 -16.79 15.19 -6.57
CA PHE A 208 -16.33 14.98 -7.94
C PHE A 208 -15.78 16.29 -8.55
N CYS A 209 -16.56 17.37 -8.54
CA CYS A 209 -16.18 18.64 -9.16
C CYS A 209 -14.94 19.27 -8.50
N SER A 210 -14.88 19.25 -7.17
CA SER A 210 -13.69 19.68 -6.44
C SER A 210 -12.48 18.79 -6.73
N GLY A 211 -12.71 17.47 -6.85
CA GLY A 211 -11.71 16.48 -7.27
C GLY A 211 -11.14 16.82 -8.65
N VAL A 212 -11.99 17.05 -9.65
CA VAL A 212 -11.59 17.46 -11.02
C VAL A 212 -10.78 18.74 -10.99
N SER A 213 -11.26 19.76 -10.27
CA SER A 213 -10.57 21.05 -10.17
C SER A 213 -9.17 20.89 -9.56
N LEU A 214 -9.04 20.15 -8.45
CA LEU A 214 -7.75 19.86 -7.81
C LEU A 214 -6.82 19.07 -8.74
N GLY A 215 -7.34 18.00 -9.35
CA GLY A 215 -6.58 17.14 -10.27
C GLY A 215 -6.08 17.92 -11.49
N HIS A 216 -6.91 18.80 -12.04
CA HIS A 216 -6.55 19.62 -13.19
C HIS A 216 -5.46 20.65 -12.88
N ARG A 217 -5.46 21.24 -11.68
CA ARG A 217 -4.46 22.25 -11.28
C ARG A 217 -3.16 21.63 -10.80
N HIS A 218 -3.26 20.68 -9.88
CA HIS A 218 -2.10 20.18 -9.12
C HIS A 218 -1.72 18.73 -9.46
N GLY A 219 -2.50 18.03 -10.27
CA GLY A 219 -2.32 16.61 -10.56
C GLY A 219 -2.92 15.72 -9.47
N PHE A 220 -2.63 14.42 -9.53
CA PHE A 220 -3.28 13.44 -8.67
C PHE A 220 -2.86 13.63 -7.21
N SER A 221 -3.82 13.90 -6.33
CA SER A 221 -3.61 14.02 -4.88
C SER A 221 -4.45 12.98 -4.15
N PRO A 222 -3.84 11.93 -3.58
CA PRO A 222 -4.58 10.91 -2.83
C PRO A 222 -5.09 11.42 -1.47
N LEU A 223 -4.51 12.51 -0.95
CA LEU A 223 -4.87 13.08 0.35
C LEU A 223 -6.29 13.67 0.33
N TYR A 224 -6.70 14.28 -0.78
CA TYR A 224 -8.02 14.90 -0.89
C TYR A 224 -9.18 13.89 -0.85
N PRO A 225 -9.19 12.81 -1.65
CA PRO A 225 -10.23 11.78 -1.55
C PRO A 225 -10.28 11.09 -0.17
N ALA A 226 -9.11 10.82 0.43
CA ALA A 226 -9.05 10.26 1.78
C ALA A 226 -9.66 11.20 2.81
N ALA A 227 -9.37 12.50 2.73
CA ALA A 227 -9.98 13.49 3.62
C ALA A 227 -11.50 13.60 3.42
N CYS A 228 -12.00 13.59 2.18
CA CYS A 228 -13.44 13.60 1.91
C CYS A 228 -14.15 12.40 2.55
N ALA A 229 -13.55 11.21 2.44
CA ALA A 229 -14.07 9.99 3.05
C ALA A 229 -14.10 10.09 4.58
N LEU A 230 -12.98 10.50 5.20
CA LEU A 230 -12.86 10.63 6.65
C LEU A 230 -13.81 11.69 7.21
N LEU A 231 -13.94 12.85 6.55
CA LEU A 231 -14.85 13.91 6.96
C LEU A 231 -16.31 13.48 6.80
N SER A 232 -16.63 12.72 5.76
CA SER A 232 -17.98 12.15 5.57
C SER A 232 -18.29 11.09 6.63
N VAL A 233 -17.33 10.23 6.98
CA VAL A 233 -17.48 9.26 8.07
C VAL A 233 -17.64 9.97 9.42
N ALA A 234 -16.85 11.03 9.68
CA ALA A 234 -17.02 11.86 10.86
C ALA A 234 -18.42 12.50 10.90
N ALA A 235 -18.92 13.02 9.78
CA ALA A 235 -20.27 13.54 9.67
C ALA A 235 -21.32 12.46 9.96
N VAL A 236 -21.10 11.22 9.52
CA VAL A 236 -21.99 10.09 9.83
C VAL A 236 -22.08 9.87 11.34
N PHE A 237 -20.96 9.83 12.06
CA PHE A 237 -20.99 9.63 13.51
C PHE A 237 -21.50 10.84 14.31
N LEU A 238 -21.31 12.07 13.80
CA LEU A 238 -21.72 13.29 14.49
C LEU A 238 -23.17 13.68 14.21
N LEU A 239 -23.65 13.43 12.99
CA LEU A 239 -24.91 13.96 12.48
C LEU A 239 -25.88 12.86 12.05
N PHE A 240 -25.44 11.65 11.73
CA PHE A 240 -26.31 10.60 11.20
C PHE A 240 -26.24 9.33 12.06
N ASN A 241 -26.87 8.25 11.57
CA ASN A 241 -26.78 6.93 12.17
C ASN A 241 -25.81 6.05 11.35
N GLY A 242 -25.35 4.92 11.90
CA GLY A 242 -24.41 4.00 11.26
C GLY A 242 -24.89 3.44 9.91
N SER A 243 -26.20 3.46 9.62
CA SER A 243 -26.74 3.14 8.29
C SER A 243 -26.27 4.11 7.19
N ALA A 244 -25.79 5.30 7.54
CA ALA A 244 -25.29 6.31 6.62
C ALA A 244 -23.79 6.17 6.28
N LEU A 245 -23.09 5.13 6.74
CA LEU A 245 -21.65 4.93 6.45
C LEU A 245 -21.30 4.93 4.95
N PHE A 246 -22.26 4.62 4.09
CA PHE A 246 -22.12 4.71 2.64
C PHE A 246 -21.73 6.12 2.13
N HIS A 247 -21.97 7.19 2.90
CA HIS A 247 -21.53 8.55 2.56
C HIS A 247 -19.99 8.63 2.41
N GLY A 248 -19.25 7.90 3.26
CA GLY A 248 -17.80 7.78 3.15
C GLY A 248 -17.37 7.10 1.85
N GLY A 249 -18.09 6.05 1.44
CA GLY A 249 -17.83 5.35 0.17
C GLY A 249 -18.11 6.22 -1.05
N ILE A 250 -19.27 6.90 -1.09
CA ILE A 250 -19.65 7.79 -2.19
C ILE A 250 -18.62 8.91 -2.33
N SER A 251 -18.30 9.62 -1.24
CA SER A 251 -17.34 10.72 -1.26
C SER A 251 -15.95 10.26 -1.69
N LEU A 252 -15.48 9.09 -1.23
CA LEU A 252 -14.19 8.52 -1.65
C LEU A 252 -14.16 8.25 -3.17
N VAL A 253 -15.17 7.52 -3.68
CA VAL A 253 -15.22 7.12 -5.09
C VAL A 253 -15.35 8.34 -6.00
N CYS A 254 -16.29 9.24 -5.71
CA CYS A 254 -16.50 10.45 -6.51
C CYS A 254 -15.27 11.37 -6.50
N ALA A 255 -14.63 11.56 -5.34
CA ALA A 255 -13.39 12.35 -5.25
C ALA A 255 -12.23 11.69 -6.01
N LEU A 256 -12.06 10.37 -5.91
CA LEU A 256 -11.02 9.63 -6.65
C LEU A 256 -11.20 9.76 -8.17
N VAL A 257 -12.43 9.51 -8.65
CA VAL A 257 -12.76 9.60 -10.08
C VAL A 257 -12.55 11.02 -10.56
N GLY A 258 -13.08 12.02 -9.84
CA GLY A 258 -12.90 13.42 -10.18
C GLY A 258 -11.42 13.81 -10.25
N ASN A 259 -10.64 13.47 -9.22
CA ASN A 259 -9.21 13.78 -9.16
C ASN A 259 -8.40 13.11 -10.28
N GLY A 260 -8.74 11.86 -10.62
CA GLY A 260 -8.19 11.13 -11.77
C GLY A 260 -8.52 11.83 -13.09
N VAL A 261 -9.79 12.15 -13.33
CA VAL A 261 -10.26 12.85 -14.55
C VAL A 261 -9.54 14.19 -14.71
N GLY A 262 -9.51 15.02 -13.66
CA GLY A 262 -8.80 16.30 -13.69
C GLY A 262 -7.32 16.14 -14.06
N THR A 263 -6.65 15.13 -13.51
CA THR A 263 -5.24 14.84 -13.81
C THR A 263 -5.04 14.43 -15.26
N LEU A 264 -5.93 13.62 -15.83
CA LEU A 264 -5.87 13.20 -17.23
C LEU A 264 -6.09 14.39 -18.17
N LEU A 265 -7.05 15.27 -17.86
CA LEU A 265 -7.29 16.50 -18.62
C LEU A 265 -6.06 17.41 -18.63
N LYS A 266 -5.41 17.59 -17.48
CA LYS A 266 -4.14 18.34 -17.39
C LYS A 266 -3.07 17.75 -18.31
N LYS A 267 -2.86 16.43 -18.24
CA LYS A 267 -1.86 15.73 -19.08
C LYS A 267 -2.14 15.90 -20.57
N ARG A 268 -3.40 15.81 -20.98
CA ARG A 268 -3.81 16.02 -22.37
C ARG A 268 -3.51 17.44 -22.83
N ALA A 269 -3.92 18.44 -22.04
CA ALA A 269 -3.67 19.85 -22.35
C ALA A 269 -2.17 20.19 -22.42
N THR A 270 -1.32 19.53 -21.63
CA THR A 270 0.14 19.69 -21.72
C THR A 270 0.73 19.05 -22.98
N ARG A 271 0.23 17.87 -23.40
CA ARG A 271 0.67 17.22 -24.65
C ARG A 271 0.30 18.00 -25.89
N GLU A 272 -0.90 18.59 -25.93
CA GLU A 272 -1.34 19.43 -27.06
C GLU A 272 -0.50 20.71 -27.19
N LYS A 273 0.10 21.20 -26.10
CA LYS A 273 0.97 22.40 -26.11
C LYS A 273 2.44 22.10 -26.47
N ASN A 274 2.90 20.86 -26.28
CA ASN A 274 4.25 20.41 -26.60
C ASN A 274 4.15 19.11 -27.42
N PRO A 275 3.84 19.20 -28.74
CA PRO A 275 3.68 18.04 -29.61
C PRO A 275 4.97 17.24 -29.82
#